data_AF-A0A7S3MCZ4-F1
#
_entry.id   AF-A0A7S3MCZ4-F1
#
_cell.length_a   1.000
_cell.length_b   1.000
_cell.length_c   1.000
_cell.angle_alpha   90.00
_cell.angle_beta   90.00
_cell.angle_gamma   90.00
#
_symmetry.space_group_name_H-M   'P 1'
#
loop_
_entity.id
_entity.type
_entity.pdbx_description
1 polymer ?
#
loop_
_entity_poly.entity_id
_entity_poly.type
_entity_poly.pdbx_seq_one_letter_code
_entity_poly.pdbx_strand_id
1 'polypeptide(L)'
;AMQEECPCIEAAVKNYISLQTAKATTGVGKTAGGVSQDTKSLLGCARLFLKALNALELPSAPEWGHLYPQEAEESGSDFMTRLGRYKVVRVLWQQCARAGQKPAKCLGRSVLEVVLPEVEKRIHQADAQQPAGAGCTDEQLGAFLDGFRETLDRSDGAVAAANSDRELVWCESQAAVIAARQQARVAEAKERVEREVIADDFGDQLRAALAASGEELPKSTVQFEELQD
;
A
#
# COMPACT_ATOMS: atom_id res chain seq x y z
N ALA A 1 16.49 -9.66 -11.69
CA ALA A 1 15.24 -9.40 -10.96
C ALA A 1 15.43 -8.33 -9.87
N MET A 2 16.20 -8.54 -8.79
CA MET A 2 16.30 -7.55 -7.70
C MET A 2 17.05 -6.23 -8.02
N GLN A 3 17.94 -6.22 -9.02
CA GLN A 3 18.70 -5.02 -9.41
C GLN A 3 17.90 -4.03 -10.30
N GLU A 4 16.76 -4.47 -10.82
CA GLU A 4 15.89 -3.69 -11.73
C GLU A 4 14.57 -3.34 -11.04
N GLU A 5 14.47 -3.52 -9.73
CA GLU A 5 13.26 -3.19 -8.99
C GLU A 5 13.08 -1.67 -8.93
N CYS A 6 12.09 -1.19 -9.68
CA CYS A 6 11.59 0.16 -9.61
C CYS A 6 10.19 0.17 -8.97
N PRO A 7 9.88 1.18 -8.14
CA PRO A 7 10.74 2.27 -7.70
C PRO A 7 11.78 1.79 -6.66
N CYS A 8 12.93 2.45 -6.65
CA CYS A 8 13.90 2.30 -5.57
C CYS A 8 13.31 2.81 -4.24
N ILE A 9 13.86 2.35 -3.11
CA ILE A 9 13.38 2.69 -1.76
C ILE A 9 13.26 4.22 -1.55
N GLU A 10 14.23 5.02 -2.01
CA GLU A 10 14.15 6.48 -1.88
C GLU A 10 12.96 7.09 -2.62
N ALA A 11 12.63 6.58 -3.81
CA ALA A 11 11.47 7.01 -4.57
C ALA A 11 10.17 6.56 -3.90
N ALA A 12 10.12 5.32 -3.39
CA ALA A 12 8.98 4.82 -2.62
C ALA A 12 8.71 5.66 -1.37
N VAL A 13 9.75 6.05 -0.61
CA VAL A 13 9.62 6.95 0.55
C VAL A 13 9.03 8.31 0.14
N LYS A 14 9.43 8.86 -1.01
CA LYS A 14 8.85 10.12 -1.52
C LYS A 14 7.38 9.96 -1.90
N ASN A 15 7.03 8.87 -2.59
CA ASN A 15 5.64 8.56 -2.93
C ASN A 15 4.78 8.41 -1.67
N TYR A 16 5.31 7.75 -0.63
CA TYR A 16 4.65 7.60 0.67
C TYR A 16 4.40 8.95 1.35
N ILE A 17 5.38 9.84 1.41
CA ILE A 17 5.20 11.19 1.99
C ILE A 17 4.16 12.00 1.22
N SER A 18 4.21 11.93 -0.12
CA SER A 18 3.23 12.58 -1.01
C SER A 18 1.81 12.08 -0.71
N LEU A 19 1.65 10.76 -0.61
CA LEU A 19 0.38 10.13 -0.27
C LEU A 19 -0.14 10.56 1.10
N GLN A 20 0.69 10.51 2.14
CA GLN A 20 0.29 10.90 3.50
C GLN A 20 -0.06 12.39 3.58
N THR A 21 0.66 13.25 2.87
CA THR A 21 0.35 14.69 2.79
C THR A 21 -1.00 14.95 2.10
N ALA A 22 -1.31 14.20 1.03
CA ALA A 22 -2.61 14.28 0.36
C ALA A 22 -3.76 13.80 1.27
N LYS A 23 -3.54 12.71 2.03
CA LYS A 23 -4.52 12.22 3.03
C LYS A 23 -4.78 13.22 4.16
N ALA A 24 -3.74 13.91 4.63
CA ALA A 24 -3.88 14.95 5.64
C ALA A 24 -4.72 16.13 5.13
N THR A 25 -4.51 16.55 3.88
CA THR A 25 -5.26 17.66 3.25
C THR A 25 -6.73 17.35 3.04
N THR A 26 -7.07 16.09 2.75
CA THR A 26 -8.45 15.66 2.46
C THR A 26 -9.25 15.29 3.71
N GLY A 27 -8.65 15.29 4.90
CA GLY A 27 -9.32 14.93 6.16
C GLY A 27 -9.65 13.44 6.30
N VAL A 28 -9.35 12.62 5.29
CA VAL A 28 -9.53 11.16 5.28
C VAL A 28 -8.46 10.45 6.12
N GLY A 29 -7.36 11.15 6.44
CA GLY A 29 -6.16 10.59 7.07
C GLY A 29 -6.09 10.56 8.60
N LYS A 30 -7.21 10.72 9.34
CA LYS A 30 -7.15 10.50 10.79
C LYS A 30 -6.92 9.01 11.06
N THR A 31 -5.67 8.65 11.34
CA THR A 31 -5.31 7.30 11.80
C THR A 31 -6.03 7.01 13.12
N ALA A 32 -6.29 5.73 13.39
CA ALA A 32 -7.00 5.29 14.60
C ALA A 32 -6.33 5.75 15.92
N GLY A 33 -5.07 6.19 15.87
CA GLY A 33 -4.33 6.76 17.00
C GLY A 33 -4.41 8.30 17.15
N GLY A 34 -5.09 9.02 16.24
CA GLY A 34 -5.32 10.47 16.36
C GLY A 34 -4.08 11.37 16.21
N VAL A 35 -2.90 10.81 15.96
CA VAL A 35 -1.67 11.58 15.77
C VAL A 35 -1.71 12.25 14.39
N SER A 36 -2.06 13.54 14.37
CA SER A 36 -1.93 14.37 13.18
C SER A 36 -0.45 14.56 12.87
N GLN A 37 0.05 13.90 11.82
CA GLN A 37 1.41 14.12 11.33
C GLN A 37 1.42 15.35 10.42
N ASP A 38 2.18 16.38 10.82
CA ASP A 38 2.47 17.49 9.92
C ASP A 38 3.51 17.07 8.86
N THR A 39 3.54 17.77 7.73
CA THR A 39 4.49 17.46 6.65
C THR A 39 5.94 17.57 7.11
N LYS A 40 6.23 18.45 8.08
CA LYS A 40 7.58 18.66 8.60
C LYS A 40 8.07 17.44 9.38
N SER A 41 7.25 16.85 10.25
CA SER A 41 7.58 15.63 10.99
C SER A 41 7.68 14.44 10.05
N LEU A 42 6.83 14.31 9.04
CA LEU A 42 6.97 13.26 8.00
C LEU A 42 8.34 13.31 7.30
N LEU A 43 8.78 14.51 6.89
CA LEU A 43 10.10 14.72 6.30
C LEU A 43 11.24 14.48 7.31
N GLY A 44 11.01 14.74 8.60
CA GLY A 44 11.90 14.35 9.70
C GLY A 44 12.08 12.84 9.77
N CYS A 45 10.99 12.09 9.92
CA CYS A 45 10.97 10.63 9.99
C CYS A 45 11.64 10.00 8.77
N ALA A 46 11.29 10.46 7.57
CA ALA A 46 11.87 9.95 6.33
C ALA A 46 13.39 10.16 6.24
N ARG A 47 13.90 11.31 6.70
CA ARG A 47 15.35 11.56 6.75
C ARG A 47 16.05 10.65 7.75
N LEU A 48 15.46 10.42 8.92
CA LEU A 48 16.01 9.48 9.91
C LEU A 48 16.06 8.06 9.35
N PHE A 49 14.95 7.60 8.78
CA PHE A 49 14.85 6.29 8.14
C PHE A 49 15.89 6.10 7.05
N LEU A 50 15.96 7.03 6.08
CA LEU A 50 16.93 6.94 4.98
C LEU A 50 18.38 7.07 5.46
N LYS A 51 18.65 7.85 6.53
CA LYS A 51 19.99 7.95 7.12
C LYS A 51 20.39 6.64 7.76
N ALA A 52 19.54 6.05 8.59
CA ALA A 52 19.79 4.76 9.24
C ALA A 52 19.97 3.64 8.20
N LEU A 53 19.09 3.59 7.21
CA LEU A 53 19.16 2.63 6.11
C LEU A 53 20.47 2.73 5.34
N ASN A 54 20.87 3.93 4.91
CA ASN A 54 22.11 4.06 4.13
C ASN A 54 23.40 3.88 4.95
N ALA A 55 23.32 3.96 6.28
CA ALA A 55 24.43 3.71 7.19
C ALA A 55 24.45 2.26 7.72
N LEU A 56 23.52 1.41 7.28
CA LEU A 56 23.40 0.04 7.77
C LEU A 56 24.51 -0.84 7.21
N GLU A 57 25.21 -1.51 8.12
CA GLU A 57 26.13 -2.60 7.82
C GLU A 57 25.43 -3.92 8.10
N LEU A 58 25.16 -4.70 7.04
CA LEU A 58 24.45 -5.96 7.17
C LEU A 58 25.37 -7.05 7.78
N PRO A 59 24.92 -7.76 8.84
CA PRO A 59 25.70 -8.84 9.43
C PRO A 59 25.98 -9.95 8.42
N SER A 60 26.97 -10.79 8.70
CA SER A 60 27.20 -11.98 7.89
C SER A 60 26.00 -12.93 7.90
N ALA A 61 25.87 -13.78 6.88
CA ALA A 61 24.75 -14.72 6.83
C ALA A 61 24.71 -15.69 8.04
N PRO A 62 25.85 -16.20 8.56
CA PRO A 62 25.85 -16.96 9.80
C PRO A 62 25.38 -16.14 11.02
N GLU A 63 25.90 -14.92 11.20
CA GLU A 63 25.47 -14.03 12.29
C GLU A 63 23.97 -13.70 12.21
N TRP A 64 23.47 -13.42 11.00
CA TRP A 64 22.06 -13.18 10.78
C TRP A 64 21.20 -14.42 11.10
N GLY A 65 21.64 -15.61 10.71
CA GLY A 65 20.96 -16.86 11.05
C GLY A 65 20.91 -17.13 12.55
N HIS A 66 21.91 -16.68 13.32
CA HIS A 66 21.87 -16.73 14.79
C HIS A 66 20.91 -15.70 15.39
N LEU A 67 20.80 -14.51 14.79
CA LEU A 67 19.87 -13.47 15.23
C LEU A 67 18.41 -13.78 14.91
N TYR A 68 18.16 -14.50 13.80
CA TYR A 68 16.84 -14.85 13.29
C TYR A 68 16.74 -16.36 13.07
N PRO A 69 16.71 -17.16 14.15
CA PRO A 69 16.65 -18.62 14.04
C PRO A 69 15.39 -19.09 13.33
N GLN A 70 15.37 -20.37 12.97
CA GLN A 70 14.18 -21.03 12.44
C GLN A 70 13.06 -21.00 13.48
N GLU A 71 11.86 -20.58 13.09
CA GLU A 71 10.69 -20.55 13.97
C GLU A 71 10.08 -21.95 14.14
N ALA A 72 9.31 -22.16 15.22
CA ALA A 72 8.74 -23.48 15.53
C ALA A 72 7.79 -24.01 14.44
N GLU A 73 7.12 -23.10 13.73
CA GLU A 73 6.18 -23.41 12.64
C GLU A 73 6.83 -23.33 11.25
N GLU A 74 8.05 -22.81 11.14
CA GLU A 74 8.75 -22.63 9.87
C GLU A 74 9.40 -23.95 9.42
N SER A 75 9.16 -24.38 8.18
CA SER A 75 9.82 -25.56 7.65
C SER A 75 11.32 -25.31 7.42
N GLY A 76 12.14 -26.37 7.47
CA GLY A 76 13.58 -26.22 7.20
C GLY A 76 13.87 -25.68 5.79
N SER A 77 13.02 -26.01 4.81
CA SER A 77 13.09 -25.47 3.44
C SER A 77 12.78 -23.98 3.39
N ASP A 78 11.80 -23.51 4.15
CA ASP A 78 11.43 -22.08 4.18
C ASP A 78 12.53 -21.26 4.85
N PHE A 79 13.08 -21.76 5.96
CA PHE A 79 14.24 -21.16 6.62
C PHE A 79 15.42 -21.02 5.67
N MET A 80 15.76 -22.08 4.93
CA MET A 80 16.86 -22.07 3.97
C MET A 80 16.59 -21.12 2.79
N THR A 81 15.34 -21.01 2.36
CA THR A 81 14.91 -20.06 1.32
C THR A 81 15.07 -18.62 1.81
N ARG A 82 14.61 -18.33 3.03
CA ARG A 82 14.76 -17.03 3.70
C ARG A 82 16.23 -16.64 3.87
N LEU A 83 17.06 -17.56 4.34
CA LEU A 83 18.51 -17.37 4.47
C LEU A 83 19.21 -17.17 3.11
N GLY A 84 18.76 -17.91 2.09
CA GLY A 84 19.21 -17.73 0.70
C GLY A 84 18.91 -16.33 0.18
N ARG A 85 17.68 -15.85 0.38
CA ARG A 85 17.26 -14.49 0.03
C ARG A 85 18.10 -13.43 0.76
N TYR A 86 18.36 -13.61 2.05
CA TYR A 86 19.25 -12.72 2.81
C TYR A 86 20.67 -12.64 2.22
N LYS A 87 21.26 -13.78 1.85
CA LYS A 87 22.60 -13.81 1.22
C LYS A 87 22.64 -12.98 -0.06
N VAL A 88 21.63 -13.12 -0.92
CA VAL A 88 21.51 -12.33 -2.16
C VAL A 88 21.42 -10.84 -1.85
N VAL A 89 20.54 -10.46 -0.92
CA VAL A 89 20.36 -9.07 -0.50
C VAL A 89 21.67 -8.48 0.04
N ARG A 90 22.39 -9.21 0.89
CA ARG A 90 23.68 -8.77 1.45
C ARG A 90 24.73 -8.53 0.36
N VAL A 91 24.82 -9.41 -0.63
CA VAL A 91 25.75 -9.24 -1.77
C VAL A 91 25.41 -7.98 -2.56
N LEU A 92 24.13 -7.78 -2.91
CA LEU A 92 23.67 -6.57 -3.60
C LEU A 92 23.95 -5.31 -2.81
N TRP A 93 23.69 -5.34 -1.50
CA TRP A 93 23.97 -4.23 -0.59
C TRP A 93 25.45 -3.84 -0.57
N GLN A 94 26.33 -4.84 -0.45
CA GLN A 94 27.77 -4.62 -0.47
C GLN A 94 28.27 -4.13 -1.83
N GLN A 95 27.67 -4.59 -2.93
CA GLN A 95 27.98 -4.07 -4.27
C GLN A 95 27.64 -2.57 -4.38
N CYS A 96 26.46 -2.16 -3.93
CA CYS A 96 26.08 -0.74 -3.88
C CYS A 96 27.07 0.07 -3.04
N ALA A 97 27.37 -0.40 -1.82
CA ALA A 97 28.29 0.29 -0.92
C ALA A 97 29.72 0.40 -1.49
N ARG A 98 30.26 -0.67 -2.09
CA ARG A 98 31.58 -0.68 -2.76
C ARG A 98 31.63 0.26 -3.96
N ALA A 99 30.52 0.43 -4.67
CA ALA A 99 30.38 1.39 -5.75
C ALA A 99 30.20 2.85 -5.26
N GLY A 100 30.21 3.10 -3.95
CA GLY A 100 29.93 4.41 -3.37
C GLY A 100 28.49 4.86 -3.54
N GLN A 101 27.58 3.95 -3.90
CA GLN A 101 26.17 4.24 -4.10
C GLN A 101 25.38 3.97 -2.83
N LYS A 102 24.34 4.77 -2.62
CA LYS A 102 23.42 4.61 -1.48
C LYS A 102 22.47 3.45 -1.76
N PRO A 103 22.36 2.43 -0.89
CA PRO A 103 21.45 1.31 -1.07
C PRO A 103 20.00 1.75 -1.37
N ALA A 104 19.50 2.79 -0.69
CA ALA A 104 18.14 3.30 -0.94
C ALA A 104 17.90 3.82 -2.37
N LYS A 105 18.95 4.19 -3.11
CA LYS A 105 18.86 4.67 -4.49
C LYS A 105 18.94 3.56 -5.53
N CYS A 106 19.44 2.39 -5.15
CA CYS A 106 19.73 1.30 -6.08
C CYS A 106 18.82 0.08 -5.88
N LEU A 107 18.24 -0.06 -4.69
CA LEU A 107 17.52 -1.26 -4.28
C LEU A 107 16.04 -0.92 -4.07
N GLY A 108 15.19 -1.89 -4.37
CA GLY A 108 13.73 -1.75 -4.30
C GLY A 108 13.08 -2.46 -3.12
N ARG A 109 11.79 -2.76 -3.30
CA ARG A 109 10.89 -3.29 -2.27
C ARG A 109 11.37 -4.60 -1.67
N SER A 110 11.76 -5.57 -2.50
CA SER A 110 12.07 -6.92 -2.04
C SER A 110 13.33 -6.94 -1.18
N VAL A 111 14.25 -6.01 -1.41
CA VAL A 111 15.43 -5.82 -0.54
C VAL A 111 15.00 -5.22 0.79
N LEU A 112 14.16 -4.17 0.76
CA LEU A 112 13.71 -3.51 1.98
C LEU A 112 12.99 -4.47 2.92
N GLU A 113 12.10 -5.33 2.40
CA GLU A 113 11.40 -6.36 3.17
C GLU A 113 12.36 -7.22 4.03
N VAL A 114 13.58 -7.49 3.54
CA VAL A 114 14.56 -8.34 4.22
C VAL A 114 15.37 -7.56 5.25
N VAL A 115 15.71 -6.30 4.96
CA VAL A 115 16.62 -5.51 5.81
C VAL A 115 15.89 -4.62 6.80
N LEU A 116 14.58 -4.41 6.65
CA LEU A 116 13.79 -3.48 7.46
C LEU A 116 13.95 -3.74 8.97
N PRO A 117 13.92 -4.99 9.49
CA PRO A 117 14.13 -5.23 10.92
C PRO A 117 15.48 -4.71 11.44
N GLU A 118 16.55 -4.79 10.63
CA GLU A 118 17.87 -4.26 10.99
C GLU A 118 17.91 -2.73 10.90
N VAL A 119 17.19 -2.13 9.95
CA VAL A 119 17.03 -0.67 9.86
C VAL A 119 16.32 -0.14 11.11
N GLU A 120 15.25 -0.78 11.55
CA GLU A 120 14.48 -0.38 12.74
C GLU A 120 15.31 -0.49 14.01
N LYS A 121 16.02 -1.60 14.21
CA LYS A 121 17.00 -1.74 15.31
C LYS A 121 18.02 -0.60 15.30
N ARG A 122 18.54 -0.25 14.11
CA ARG A 122 19.53 0.83 13.97
C ARG A 122 18.95 2.20 14.28
N ILE A 123 17.69 2.47 13.91
CA ILE A 123 16.98 3.70 14.25
C ILE A 123 16.86 3.82 15.77
N HIS A 124 16.36 2.78 16.46
CA HIS A 124 16.24 2.80 17.92
C HIS A 124 17.58 2.98 18.64
N GLN A 125 18.67 2.39 18.12
CA GLN A 125 20.02 2.59 18.65
C GLN A 125 20.56 4.00 18.40
N ALA A 126 20.24 4.60 17.25
CA ALA A 126 20.69 5.95 16.90
C ALA A 126 19.92 7.02 17.68
N ASP A 127 18.63 6.79 17.94
CA ASP A 127 17.74 7.73 18.61
C ASP A 127 18.17 7.98 20.06
N ALA A 128 18.66 6.94 20.75
CA ALA A 128 19.32 7.06 22.06
C ALA A 128 20.50 8.05 22.07
N GLN A 129 21.02 8.45 20.90
CA GLN A 129 22.15 9.35 20.73
C GLN A 129 21.80 10.65 19.98
N GLN A 130 20.56 10.86 19.53
CA GLN A 130 20.23 12.04 18.74
C GLN A 130 19.85 13.26 19.59
N PRO A 131 20.44 14.45 19.32
CA PRO A 131 19.95 15.70 19.88
C PRO A 131 18.58 16.04 19.28
N ALA A 132 17.76 16.80 20.03
CA ALA A 132 16.36 17.20 19.78
C ALA A 132 16.04 17.98 18.46
N GLY A 133 16.75 17.71 17.36
CA GLY A 133 16.69 18.44 16.10
C GLY A 133 16.10 17.68 14.90
N ALA A 134 15.62 16.44 15.07
CA ALA A 134 15.05 15.67 13.97
C ALA A 134 13.69 16.21 13.47
N GLY A 135 12.98 16.96 14.34
CA GLY A 135 11.69 17.55 14.02
C GLY A 135 10.53 16.56 14.03
N CYS A 136 10.72 15.39 14.63
CA CYS A 136 9.68 14.38 14.86
C CYS A 136 9.81 13.80 16.27
N THR A 137 8.70 13.35 16.85
CA THR A 137 8.66 12.57 18.09
C THR A 137 8.79 11.07 17.81
N ASP A 138 9.13 10.29 18.83
CA ASP A 138 9.23 8.83 18.74
C ASP A 138 7.90 8.19 18.30
N GLU A 139 6.78 8.72 18.81
CA GLU A 139 5.43 8.29 18.39
C GLU A 139 5.17 8.55 16.91
N GLN A 140 5.60 9.70 16.39
CA GLN A 140 5.47 10.03 14.97
C GLN A 140 6.39 9.15 14.10
N LEU A 141 7.57 8.81 14.60
CA LEU A 141 8.50 7.91 13.92
C LEU A 141 7.96 6.48 13.90
N GLY A 142 7.43 5.97 15.01
CA GLY A 142 6.75 4.68 15.10
C GLY A 142 5.58 4.61 14.11
N ALA A 143 4.68 5.58 14.15
CA ALA A 143 3.55 5.65 13.22
C ALA A 143 3.99 5.75 11.74
N PHE A 144 5.10 6.46 11.46
CA PHE A 144 5.68 6.51 10.11
C PHE A 144 6.19 5.13 9.67
N LEU A 145 6.96 4.45 10.53
CA LEU A 145 7.55 3.14 10.22
C LEU A 145 6.49 2.06 10.05
N ASP A 146 5.49 2.01 10.94
CA ASP A 146 4.39 1.04 10.84
C ASP A 146 3.58 1.26 9.56
N GLY A 147 3.15 2.50 9.29
CA GLY A 147 2.40 2.79 8.08
C GLY A 147 3.21 2.58 6.79
N PHE A 148 4.53 2.78 6.82
CA PHE A 148 5.39 2.46 5.67
C PHE A 148 5.62 0.95 5.53
N ARG A 149 5.77 0.21 6.63
CA ARG A 149 5.89 -1.26 6.66
C ARG A 149 4.63 -1.90 6.08
N GLU A 150 3.44 -1.38 6.38
CA GLU A 150 2.18 -1.85 5.79
C GLU A 150 2.16 -1.77 4.25
N THR A 151 2.97 -0.89 3.64
CA THR A 151 3.10 -0.81 2.18
C THR A 151 3.89 -1.96 1.57
N LEU A 152 4.65 -2.70 2.38
CA LEU A 152 5.46 -3.83 1.94
C LEU A 152 4.68 -5.14 1.82
N ASP A 153 3.51 -5.22 2.41
CA ASP A 153 2.66 -6.40 2.33
C ASP A 153 2.10 -6.61 0.90
N ARG A 154 2.23 -7.85 0.40
CA ARG A 154 1.78 -8.29 -0.94
C ARG A 154 0.56 -9.19 -0.88
N SER A 155 -0.04 -9.37 0.29
CA SER A 155 -1.13 -10.32 0.54
C SER A 155 -2.44 -9.96 -0.17
N ASP A 156 -2.57 -8.75 -0.72
CA ASP A 156 -3.77 -8.32 -1.41
C ASP A 156 -3.94 -9.07 -2.74
N GLY A 157 -5.05 -9.80 -2.88
CA GLY A 157 -5.45 -10.36 -4.18
C GLY A 157 -5.52 -9.27 -5.26
N ALA A 158 -5.35 -9.66 -6.53
CA ALA A 158 -5.15 -8.74 -7.67
C ALA A 158 -6.18 -7.60 -7.78
N VAL A 159 -7.42 -7.82 -7.33
CA VAL A 159 -8.50 -6.82 -7.39
C VAL A 159 -8.39 -5.77 -6.27
N ALA A 160 -7.97 -6.17 -5.07
CA ALA A 160 -7.74 -5.24 -3.96
C ALA A 160 -6.46 -4.42 -4.17
N ALA A 161 -5.45 -5.04 -4.81
CA ALA A 161 -4.17 -4.42 -5.11
C ALA A 161 -4.32 -3.13 -5.94
N ALA A 162 -5.11 -3.17 -7.03
CA ALA A 162 -5.25 -2.07 -8.01
C ALA A 162 -5.67 -0.71 -7.42
N ASN A 163 -6.43 -0.74 -6.31
CA ASN A 163 -6.88 0.47 -5.61
C ASN A 163 -6.15 0.72 -4.29
N SER A 164 -5.24 -0.17 -3.91
CA SER A 164 -4.49 -0.03 -2.67
C SER A 164 -3.55 1.18 -2.72
N ASP A 165 -3.39 1.83 -1.59
CA ASP A 165 -2.37 2.85 -1.38
C ASP A 165 -0.95 2.29 -1.49
N ARG A 166 -0.79 0.98 -1.26
CA ARG A 166 0.47 0.24 -1.32
C ARG A 166 1.06 0.31 -2.73
N GLU A 167 0.24 0.14 -3.76
CA GLU A 167 0.69 0.26 -5.16
C GLU A 167 1.14 1.68 -5.52
N LEU A 168 0.48 2.71 -4.99
CA LEU A 168 0.89 4.10 -5.24
C LEU A 168 2.29 4.39 -4.68
N VAL A 169 2.63 3.79 -3.54
CA VAL A 169 3.96 3.94 -2.93
C VAL A 169 5.02 3.28 -3.80
N TRP A 170 4.75 2.07 -4.28
CA TRP A 170 5.69 1.24 -5.03
C TRP A 170 5.48 1.28 -6.55
N CYS A 171 4.97 2.39 -7.10
CA CYS A 171 4.89 2.60 -8.55
C CYS A 171 6.03 3.47 -9.08
N GLU A 172 6.44 3.23 -10.33
CA GLU A 172 7.47 4.03 -10.99
C GLU A 172 7.02 5.47 -11.25
N SER A 173 5.74 5.64 -11.62
CA SER A 173 5.15 6.93 -11.95
C SER A 173 3.83 7.13 -11.22
N GLN A 174 3.88 7.82 -10.07
CA GLN A 174 2.70 8.15 -9.28
C GLN A 174 1.67 8.93 -10.09
N ALA A 175 2.13 9.85 -10.95
CA ALA A 175 1.27 10.62 -11.83
C ALA A 175 0.49 9.75 -12.82
N ALA A 176 1.16 8.75 -13.42
CA ALA A 176 0.50 7.83 -14.35
C ALA A 176 -0.55 6.97 -13.66
N VAL A 177 -0.26 6.44 -12.47
CA VAL A 177 -1.23 5.63 -11.71
C VAL A 177 -2.42 6.46 -11.25
N ILE A 178 -2.20 7.70 -10.78
CA ILE A 178 -3.30 8.61 -10.41
C ILE A 178 -4.17 8.94 -11.63
N ALA A 179 -3.55 9.25 -12.78
CA ALA A 179 -4.28 9.53 -14.02
C ALA A 179 -5.11 8.32 -14.48
N ALA A 180 -4.54 7.11 -14.43
CA ALA A 180 -5.27 5.88 -14.75
C ALA A 180 -6.47 5.66 -13.80
N ARG A 181 -6.29 5.88 -12.49
CA ARG A 181 -7.39 5.79 -11.51
C ARG A 181 -8.47 6.86 -11.72
N GLN A 182 -8.11 8.05 -12.21
CA GLN A 182 -9.07 9.10 -12.55
C GLN A 182 -9.86 8.72 -13.80
N GLN A 183 -9.18 8.23 -14.84
CA GLN A 183 -9.81 7.76 -16.07
C GLN A 183 -10.76 6.59 -15.81
N ALA A 184 -10.36 5.62 -14.99
CA ALA A 184 -11.21 4.49 -14.59
C ALA A 184 -12.49 4.98 -13.88
N ARG A 185 -12.37 5.93 -12.94
CA ARG A 185 -13.52 6.52 -12.25
C ARG A 185 -14.46 7.29 -13.19
N VAL A 186 -13.90 8.02 -14.17
CA VAL A 186 -14.70 8.73 -15.17
C VAL A 186 -15.42 7.74 -16.09
N ALA A 187 -14.75 6.68 -16.53
CA ALA A 187 -15.35 5.63 -17.35
C ALA A 187 -16.48 4.91 -16.61
N GLU A 188 -16.26 4.54 -15.35
CA GLU A 188 -17.29 3.91 -14.50
C GLU A 188 -18.50 4.84 -14.27
N ALA A 189 -18.26 6.12 -13.99
CA ALA A 189 -19.33 7.10 -13.84
C ALA A 189 -20.14 7.27 -15.14
N LYS A 190 -19.45 7.31 -16.30
CA LYS A 190 -20.10 7.37 -17.61
C LYS A 190 -20.96 6.13 -17.86
N GLU A 191 -20.44 4.95 -17.56
CA GLU A 191 -21.17 3.70 -17.70
C GLU A 191 -22.41 3.66 -16.80
N ARG A 192 -22.33 4.15 -15.56
CA ARG A 192 -23.50 4.23 -14.66
C ARG A 192 -24.59 5.13 -15.24
N VAL A 193 -24.22 6.30 -15.77
CA VAL A 193 -25.17 7.21 -16.43
C VAL A 193 -25.79 6.56 -17.67
N GLU A 194 -25.00 5.87 -18.50
CA GLU A 194 -25.52 5.14 -19.67
C GLU A 194 -26.48 4.01 -19.27
N ARG A 195 -26.18 3.27 -18.20
CA ARG A 195 -27.07 2.23 -17.66
C ARG A 195 -28.39 2.80 -17.15
N GLU A 196 -28.36 3.96 -16.49
CA GLU A 196 -29.57 4.66 -16.02
C GLU A 196 -30.43 5.11 -17.20
N VAL A 197 -29.83 5.73 -18.23
CA VAL A 197 -30.54 6.15 -19.45
C VAL A 197 -31.18 4.95 -20.17
N ILE A 198 -30.45 3.84 -20.33
CA ILE A 198 -30.99 2.62 -20.96
C ILE A 198 -32.13 2.03 -20.13
N ALA A 199 -32.01 2.05 -18.79
CA ALA A 199 -33.06 1.55 -17.91
C ALA A 199 -34.33 2.41 -17.99
N ASP A 200 -34.19 3.73 -18.06
CA ASP A 200 -35.31 4.67 -18.21
C ASP A 200 -35.98 4.49 -19.58
N ASP A 201 -35.21 4.41 -20.66
CA ASP A 201 -35.70 4.16 -22.02
C ASP A 201 -36.46 2.82 -22.10
N PHE A 202 -35.93 1.77 -21.49
CA PHE A 202 -36.59 0.47 -21.41
C PHE A 202 -37.88 0.54 -20.59
N GLY A 203 -37.88 1.29 -19.49
CA GLY A 203 -39.06 1.53 -18.66
C GLY A 203 -40.16 2.29 -19.41
N ASP A 204 -39.80 3.30 -20.21
CA ASP A 204 -40.72 4.02 -21.09
C ASP A 204 -41.31 3.12 -22.18
N GLN A 205 -40.47 2.30 -22.83
CA GLN A 205 -40.91 1.32 -23.83
C GLN A 205 -41.88 0.30 -23.24
N LEU A 206 -41.63 -0.21 -22.03
CA LEU A 206 -42.51 -1.15 -21.34
C LEU A 206 -43.86 -0.49 -21.00
N ARG A 207 -43.85 0.75 -20.50
CA ARG A 207 -45.07 1.52 -20.23
C ARG A 207 -45.88 1.78 -21.49
N ALA A 208 -45.22 2.14 -22.59
CA ALA A 208 -45.87 2.35 -23.89
C ALA A 208 -46.47 1.04 -24.44
N ALA A 209 -45.74 -0.08 -24.34
CA ALA A 209 -46.24 -1.39 -24.77
C ALA A 209 -47.47 -1.84 -23.97
N LEU A 210 -47.46 -1.68 -22.65
CA LEU A 210 -48.60 -2.01 -21.80
C LEU A 210 -49.83 -1.14 -22.10
N ALA A 211 -49.63 0.15 -22.37
CA ALA A 211 -50.71 1.06 -22.77
C ALA A 211 -51.28 0.72 -24.15
N ALA A 212 -50.42 0.34 -25.11
CA ALA A 212 -50.82 -0.03 -26.46
C ALA A 212 -51.49 -1.41 -26.53
N SER A 213 -51.07 -2.36 -25.67
CA SER A 213 -51.64 -3.70 -25.66
C SER A 213 -53.12 -3.69 -25.35
N GLY A 214 -53.64 -2.68 -24.63
CA GLY A 214 -55.07 -2.35 -24.58
C GLY A 214 -56.03 -3.52 -24.28
N GLU A 215 -55.51 -4.67 -23.87
CA GLU A 215 -56.26 -5.83 -23.48
C GLU A 215 -56.85 -5.43 -22.14
N GLU A 216 -58.16 -5.22 -22.13
CA GLU A 216 -58.97 -5.34 -20.94
C GLU A 216 -58.54 -6.63 -20.26
N LEU A 217 -57.63 -6.52 -19.29
CA LEU A 217 -57.26 -7.62 -18.42
C LEU A 217 -58.59 -8.19 -17.94
N PRO A 218 -58.95 -9.45 -18.31
CA PRO A 218 -60.20 -10.03 -17.89
C PRO A 218 -60.21 -9.90 -16.38
N LYS A 219 -61.22 -9.21 -15.84
CA LYS A 219 -61.35 -8.89 -14.41
C LYS A 219 -60.98 -10.14 -13.62
N SER A 220 -59.75 -10.16 -13.10
CA SER A 220 -59.22 -11.30 -12.38
C SER A 220 -60.03 -11.36 -11.10
N THR A 221 -61.02 -12.23 -11.09
CA THR A 221 -61.92 -12.45 -9.96
C THR A 221 -61.19 -13.40 -9.03
N VAL A 222 -60.06 -12.94 -8.48
CA VAL A 222 -59.39 -13.64 -7.38
C VAL A 222 -60.23 -13.36 -6.15
N GLN A 223 -61.11 -14.30 -5.82
CA GLN A 223 -61.78 -14.34 -4.54
C GLN A 223 -60.71 -14.58 -3.48
N PHE A 224 -60.38 -13.55 -2.70
CA PHE A 224 -59.65 -13.73 -1.46
C PHE A 224 -60.63 -14.34 -0.45
N GLU A 225 -60.52 -15.65 -0.24
CA GLU A 225 -61.11 -16.31 0.93
C GLU A 225 -60.42 -15.74 2.18
N GLU A 226 -61.11 -14.87 2.91
CA GLU A 226 -60.77 -14.54 4.28
C GLU A 226 -60.95 -15.81 5.13
N LEU A 227 -59.83 -16.46 5.46
CA LEU A 227 -59.75 -17.40 6.58
C LEU A 227 -60.01 -16.62 7.87
N GLN A 228 -61.25 -16.69 8.37
CA GLN A 228 -61.61 -16.27 9.73
C GLN A 228 -61.25 -17.40 10.72
N ASP A 229 -60.38 -17.07 11.67
CA ASP A 229 -60.23 -17.78 12.95
C ASP A 229 -61.25 -17.26 13.99
#